data_AF-A0A6N4VKL8-F1
#
_entry.id   AF-A0A6N4VKL8-F1
#
_cell.length_a   1.000
_cell.length_b   1.000
_cell.length_c   1.000
_cell.angle_alpha   90.00
_cell.angle_beta   90.00
_cell.angle_gamma   90.00
#
_symmetry.space_group_name_H-M   'P 1'
#
loop_
_entity.id
_entity.type
_entity.pdbx_description
1 polymer ?
#
loop_
_entity_poly.entity_id
_entity_poly.type
_entity_poly.pdbx_seq_one_letter_code
_entity_poly.pdbx_strand_id
1 'polypeptide(L)'
;MIDPETNNSADAVQPRWRGAALLRSGVLAFAGSIGATDTHAHHAVQIIMATTPLTVLDEQGAPHTGTKVVVPADTVHRIWGGAEDGTVIFLEPESAPGRAAHLRAIDAGWVISSAFASAARRPLATVVADVAAHLAPATSDRDVPAQHSSVDHALRLLPALVAAGPVSGTKLAAQVGLSASRFTHLFTEQVGIPLRRYVLWSRLRIAITLVQGGDDLTGAAHGAGFADSAHLTRTTREMFGLPPSVLSRHVSWDLDPSS
;
A
#
# COMPACT_ATOMS: atom_id res chain seq x y z
N MET A 1 48.69 -22.80 4.52
CA MET A 1 48.49 -22.15 3.21
C MET A 1 47.51 -23.04 2.46
N ILE A 2 46.19 -22.84 2.52
CA ILE A 2 45.38 -21.60 2.50
C ILE A 2 44.18 -21.81 3.46
N ASP A 3 43.86 -20.83 4.29
CA ASP A 3 42.61 -20.77 5.08
C ASP A 3 41.46 -20.25 4.20
N PRO A 4 40.22 -20.79 4.31
CA PRO A 4 39.04 -20.19 3.70
C PRO A 4 38.38 -19.25 4.72
N GLU A 5 38.88 -18.02 4.85
CA GLU A 5 38.09 -16.94 5.43
C GLU A 5 37.08 -16.44 4.39
N THR A 6 35.91 -17.05 4.38
CA THR A 6 34.68 -16.39 3.93
C THR A 6 33.74 -16.34 5.11
N ASN A 7 33.94 -15.37 5.99
CA ASN A 7 32.93 -15.04 6.97
C ASN A 7 32.85 -13.53 7.21
N ASN A 8 31.65 -13.03 6.98
CA ASN A 8 31.05 -11.87 7.61
C ASN A 8 31.34 -10.47 7.03
N SER A 9 30.74 -10.21 5.88
CA SER A 9 30.41 -8.85 5.45
C SER A 9 28.98 -8.82 4.90
N ALA A 10 27.97 -9.00 5.77
CA ALA A 10 26.55 -8.84 5.39
C ALA A 10 25.53 -8.58 6.52
N ASP A 11 25.89 -8.46 7.80
CA ASP A 11 24.92 -8.12 8.86
C ASP A 11 25.16 -6.71 9.39
N ALA A 12 24.97 -5.71 8.51
CA ALA A 12 24.64 -4.38 9.03
C ALA A 12 23.30 -4.52 9.78
N VAL A 13 23.25 -4.04 11.02
CA VAL A 13 22.02 -4.04 11.82
C VAL A 13 20.94 -3.31 11.01
N GLN A 14 19.97 -4.07 10.49
CA GLN A 14 18.89 -3.49 9.71
C GLN A 14 18.00 -2.64 10.63
N PRO A 15 17.60 -1.44 10.18
CA PRO A 15 16.63 -0.64 10.89
C PRO A 15 15.34 -1.43 11.13
N ARG A 16 14.67 -1.14 12.24
CA ARG A 16 13.36 -1.74 12.58
C ARG A 16 12.28 -0.71 12.34
N TRP A 17 11.10 -1.16 11.90
CA TRP A 17 9.93 -0.31 11.77
C TRP A 17 9.58 0.36 13.10
N ARG A 18 9.75 1.69 13.16
CA ARG A 18 9.46 2.54 14.33
C ARG A 18 9.16 3.96 13.89
N GLY A 19 8.05 4.54 14.32
CA GLY A 19 7.70 5.88 13.85
C GLY A 19 6.28 6.31 14.16
N ALA A 20 5.71 7.10 13.26
CA ALA A 20 4.32 7.53 13.29
C ALA A 20 3.61 7.13 11.98
N ALA A 21 2.31 6.89 12.02
CA ALA A 21 1.50 6.62 10.84
C ALA A 21 0.24 7.46 10.78
N LEU A 22 -0.24 7.67 9.55
CA LEU A 22 -1.41 8.43 9.19
C LEU A 22 -2.31 7.52 8.37
N LEU A 23 -3.56 7.34 8.78
CA LEU A 23 -4.58 6.69 7.96
C LEU A 23 -5.68 7.70 7.63
N ARG A 24 -5.99 7.84 6.34
CA ARG A 24 -7.08 8.67 5.81
C ARG A 24 -7.80 7.90 4.69
N SER A 25 -8.89 8.46 4.20
CA SER A 25 -9.57 7.89 3.04
C SER A 25 -8.62 7.88 1.83
N GLY A 26 -8.33 6.69 1.30
CA GLY A 26 -7.47 6.49 0.13
C GLY A 26 -5.96 6.60 0.38
N VAL A 27 -5.52 6.84 1.63
CA VAL A 27 -4.10 6.99 1.96
C VAL A 27 -3.75 6.33 3.29
N LEU A 28 -2.71 5.51 3.28
CA LEU A 28 -1.95 5.11 4.48
C LEU A 28 -0.54 5.68 4.34
N ALA A 29 -0.01 6.30 5.38
CA ALA A 29 1.37 6.76 5.38
C ALA A 29 2.06 6.42 6.71
N PHE A 30 3.37 6.29 6.67
CA PHE A 30 4.25 6.04 7.81
C PHE A 30 5.47 6.94 7.70
N ALA A 31 5.94 7.49 8.81
CA ALA A 31 7.20 8.23 8.90
C ALA A 31 8.04 7.74 10.09
N GLY A 32 9.32 7.52 9.86
CA GLY A 32 10.29 7.04 10.84
C GLY A 32 11.27 6.04 10.24
N SER A 33 11.78 5.14 11.07
CA SER A 33 12.69 4.08 10.66
C SER A 33 11.95 3.01 9.86
N ILE A 34 12.45 2.72 8.65
CA ILE A 34 11.89 1.78 7.67
C ILE A 34 12.75 0.52 7.71
N GLY A 35 12.18 -0.60 8.16
CA GLY A 35 12.89 -1.87 8.20
C GLY A 35 12.67 -2.74 6.96
N ALA A 36 13.36 -3.88 6.95
CA ALA A 36 13.12 -4.92 5.97
C ALA A 36 11.70 -5.50 6.08
N THR A 37 11.22 -6.09 5.00
CA THR A 37 9.93 -6.80 4.93
C THR A 37 10.12 -8.18 4.32
N ASP A 38 9.19 -9.10 4.62
CA ASP A 38 9.04 -10.30 3.80
C ASP A 38 8.56 -9.92 2.38
N THR A 39 8.67 -10.86 1.43
CA THR A 39 8.10 -10.71 0.08
C THR A 39 6.59 -10.60 0.15
N HIS A 40 6.03 -9.58 -0.50
CA HIS A 40 4.60 -9.27 -0.46
C HIS A 40 4.15 -8.53 -1.72
N ALA A 41 2.83 -8.40 -1.88
CA ALA A 41 2.21 -7.54 -2.88
C ALA A 41 0.91 -6.96 -2.32
N HIS A 42 0.69 -5.67 -2.52
CA HIS A 42 -0.54 -4.98 -2.13
C HIS A 42 -1.05 -4.12 -3.28
N HIS A 43 -2.32 -3.75 -3.21
CA HIS A 43 -2.99 -2.99 -4.27
C HIS A 43 -2.60 -1.51 -4.31
N ALA A 44 -1.98 -0.99 -3.25
CA ALA A 44 -1.57 0.40 -3.23
C ALA A 44 -0.27 0.61 -4.01
N VAL A 45 -0.13 1.80 -4.58
CA VAL A 45 1.17 2.29 -5.04
C VAL A 45 1.95 2.72 -3.80
N GLN A 46 3.12 2.12 -3.60
CA GLN A 46 3.98 2.42 -2.45
C GLN A 46 5.09 3.40 -2.85
N ILE A 47 5.10 4.56 -2.23
CA ILE A 47 6.09 5.62 -2.43
C ILE A 47 6.95 5.68 -1.19
N ILE A 48 8.25 5.48 -1.35
CA ILE A 48 9.23 5.51 -0.28
C ILE A 48 10.15 6.71 -0.50
N MET A 49 10.33 7.54 0.51
CA MET A 49 11.26 8.66 0.54
C MET A 49 12.10 8.57 1.81
N ALA A 50 13.39 8.32 1.69
CA ALA A 50 14.30 8.13 2.82
C ALA A 50 15.44 9.14 2.81
N THR A 51 16.05 9.36 3.98
CA THR A 51 17.23 10.24 4.12
C THR A 51 18.52 9.59 3.60
N THR A 52 18.55 8.26 3.56
CA THR A 52 19.63 7.46 3.00
C THR A 52 19.11 6.51 1.93
N PRO A 53 19.93 6.07 0.97
CA PRO A 53 19.51 5.06 0.00
C PRO A 53 19.01 3.79 0.71
N LEU A 54 17.89 3.28 0.25
CA LEU A 54 17.32 1.98 0.63
C LEU A 54 17.26 1.09 -0.62
N THR A 55 17.07 -0.21 -0.43
CA THR A 55 16.98 -1.18 -1.54
C THR A 55 15.67 -1.95 -1.46
N VAL A 56 14.88 -1.86 -2.53
CA VAL A 56 13.71 -2.72 -2.77
C VAL A 56 14.09 -3.78 -3.81
N LEU A 57 13.73 -5.03 -3.57
CA LEU A 57 13.87 -6.12 -4.54
C LEU A 57 12.51 -6.40 -5.16
N ASP A 58 12.46 -6.54 -6.49
CA ASP A 58 11.28 -6.99 -7.22
C ASP A 58 11.12 -8.53 -7.17
N GLU A 59 10.12 -9.06 -7.89
CA GLU A 59 9.83 -10.49 -7.98
C GLU A 59 11.01 -11.30 -8.51
N GLN A 60 11.81 -10.73 -9.42
CA GLN A 60 12.98 -11.37 -10.00
C GLN A 60 14.23 -11.22 -9.11
N GLY A 61 14.12 -10.50 -8.00
CA GLY A 61 15.22 -10.18 -7.11
C GLY A 61 16.14 -9.08 -7.62
N ALA A 62 15.74 -8.33 -8.66
CA ALA A 62 16.53 -7.22 -9.15
C ALA A 62 16.43 -6.02 -8.18
N PRO A 63 17.56 -5.36 -7.88
CA PRO A 63 17.60 -4.29 -6.89
C PRO A 63 17.23 -2.91 -7.47
N HIS A 64 16.30 -2.25 -6.77
CA HIS A 64 15.90 -0.87 -7.00
C HIS A 64 16.40 -0.04 -5.81
N THR A 65 17.56 0.60 -5.96
CA THR A 65 18.24 1.32 -4.88
C THR A 65 18.22 2.82 -5.08
N GLY A 66 17.76 3.55 -4.06
CA GLY A 66 17.74 5.01 -4.07
C GLY A 66 17.13 5.59 -2.79
N THR A 67 17.14 6.92 -2.67
CA THR A 67 16.45 7.64 -1.58
C THR A 67 14.96 7.81 -1.87
N LYS A 68 14.52 7.53 -3.10
CA LYS A 68 13.15 7.67 -3.58
C LYS A 68 12.82 6.47 -4.45
N VAL A 69 11.90 5.63 -3.99
CA VAL A 69 11.48 4.42 -4.70
C VAL A 69 9.96 4.38 -4.75
N VAL A 70 9.40 4.19 -5.94
CA VAL A 70 7.96 3.99 -6.16
C VAL A 70 7.76 2.57 -6.65
N VAL A 71 7.07 1.77 -5.85
CA VAL A 71 6.66 0.42 -6.20
C VAL A 71 5.24 0.50 -6.78
N PRO A 72 5.01 0.03 -8.02
CA PRO A 72 3.68 0.01 -8.60
C PRO A 72 2.71 -0.86 -7.80
N ALA A 73 1.43 -0.52 -7.85
CA ALA A 73 0.35 -1.37 -7.35
C ALA A 73 0.46 -2.83 -7.84
N ASP A 74 0.07 -3.76 -6.97
CA ASP A 74 -0.02 -5.20 -7.21
C ASP A 74 1.29 -5.89 -7.60
N THR A 75 2.42 -5.20 -7.39
CA THR A 75 3.74 -5.70 -7.74
C THR A 75 4.37 -6.44 -6.57
N VAL A 76 4.88 -7.66 -6.83
CA VAL A 76 5.59 -8.45 -5.81
C VAL A 76 6.95 -7.81 -5.54
N HIS A 77 7.21 -7.51 -4.26
CA HIS A 77 8.45 -6.88 -3.84
C HIS A 77 8.77 -7.16 -2.36
N ARG A 78 9.97 -6.77 -1.94
CA ARG A 78 10.38 -6.67 -0.53
C ARG A 78 11.35 -5.53 -0.30
N ILE A 79 11.28 -4.89 0.87
CA ILE A 79 12.35 -4.00 1.32
C ILE A 79 13.47 -4.89 1.87
N TRP A 80 14.63 -4.85 1.21
CA TRP A 80 15.81 -5.64 1.60
C TRP A 80 16.77 -4.85 2.48
N GLY A 81 17.10 -3.63 2.06
CA GLY A 81 17.88 -2.68 2.86
C GLY A 81 17.00 -1.52 3.26
N GLY A 82 16.80 -1.31 4.56
CA GLY A 82 15.94 -0.25 5.08
C GLY A 82 16.65 1.11 5.20
N ALA A 83 16.01 2.04 5.91
CA ALA A 83 16.58 3.36 6.25
C ALA A 83 16.18 3.79 7.66
N GLU A 84 17.07 4.48 8.38
CA GLU A 84 16.84 4.95 9.76
C GLU A 84 15.77 6.05 9.85
N ASP A 85 15.59 6.81 8.78
CA ASP A 85 14.58 7.86 8.70
C ASP A 85 14.04 8.00 7.27
N GLY A 86 12.72 8.12 7.17
CA GLY A 86 12.02 8.20 5.91
C GLY A 86 10.51 8.24 6.07
N THR A 87 9.83 8.21 4.93
CA THR A 87 8.37 8.20 4.82
C THR A 87 7.97 7.18 3.76
N VAL A 88 6.95 6.38 4.09
CA VAL A 88 6.30 5.44 3.18
C VAL A 88 4.85 5.89 3.02
N ILE A 89 4.39 6.07 1.78
CA ILE A 89 3.03 6.48 1.46
C ILE A 89 2.43 5.43 0.53
N PHE A 90 1.25 4.94 0.89
CA PHE A 90 0.45 4.02 0.11
C PHE A 90 -0.73 4.80 -0.46
N LEU A 91 -0.79 4.92 -1.78
CA LEU A 91 -1.87 5.58 -2.51
C LEU A 91 -2.67 4.55 -3.31
N GLU A 92 -3.99 4.62 -3.27
CA GLU A 92 -4.83 3.77 -4.11
C GLU A 92 -4.67 4.16 -5.59
N PRO A 93 -4.47 3.20 -6.51
CA PRO A 93 -4.26 3.47 -7.94
C PRO A 93 -5.49 4.09 -8.61
N GLU A 94 -6.67 4.02 -7.99
CA GLU A 94 -7.89 4.71 -8.42
C GLU A 94 -7.83 6.23 -8.21
N SER A 95 -7.00 6.70 -7.27
CA SER A 95 -6.81 8.14 -7.05
C SER A 95 -5.95 8.74 -8.15
N ALA A 96 -6.19 10.00 -8.52
CA ALA A 96 -5.35 10.71 -9.50
C ALA A 96 -3.84 10.65 -9.18
N PRO A 97 -3.37 10.94 -7.95
CA PRO A 97 -1.94 10.83 -7.63
C PRO A 97 -1.43 9.39 -7.61
N GLY A 98 -2.23 8.42 -7.15
CA GLY A 98 -1.88 6.99 -7.19
C GLY A 98 -1.73 6.50 -8.62
N ARG A 99 -2.70 6.77 -9.49
CA ARG A 99 -2.65 6.43 -10.92
C ARG A 99 -1.42 7.01 -11.59
N ALA A 100 -1.13 8.30 -11.37
CA ALA A 100 0.03 8.96 -11.95
C ALA A 100 1.35 8.33 -11.46
N ALA A 101 1.46 7.99 -10.18
CA ALA A 101 2.64 7.32 -9.63
C ALA A 101 2.80 5.89 -10.19
N HIS A 102 1.70 5.12 -10.29
CA HIS A 102 1.71 3.78 -10.87
C HIS A 102 2.24 3.80 -12.31
N LEU A 103 1.62 4.61 -13.18
CA LEU A 103 2.00 4.68 -14.60
C LEU A 103 3.45 5.13 -14.79
N ARG A 104 3.88 6.18 -14.06
CA ARG A 104 5.27 6.65 -14.13
C ARG A 104 6.27 5.58 -13.68
N ALA A 105 5.95 4.80 -12.65
CA ALA A 105 6.84 3.74 -12.16
C ALA A 105 6.94 2.56 -13.13
N ILE A 106 5.84 2.24 -13.83
CA ILE A 106 5.84 1.23 -14.91
C ILE A 106 6.65 1.71 -16.11
N ASP A 107 6.49 2.97 -16.52
CA ASP A 107 7.11 3.50 -17.74
C ASP A 107 8.59 3.87 -17.55
N ALA A 108 8.95 4.48 -16.42
CA ALA A 108 10.28 5.05 -16.17
C ALA A 108 11.12 4.28 -15.15
N GLY A 109 10.57 3.21 -14.57
CA GLY A 109 11.20 2.44 -13.49
C GLY A 109 10.91 3.00 -12.09
N TRP A 110 11.35 2.27 -11.06
CA TRP A 110 10.91 2.51 -9.68
C TRP A 110 11.71 3.61 -8.97
N VAL A 111 12.95 3.84 -9.37
CA VAL A 111 13.83 4.84 -8.73
C VAL A 111 13.64 6.20 -9.38
N ILE A 112 13.21 7.19 -8.61
CA ILE A 112 12.83 8.51 -9.14
C ILE A 112 13.83 9.60 -8.72
N SER A 113 14.34 10.34 -9.71
CA SER A 113 15.29 11.45 -9.51
C SER A 113 14.64 12.79 -9.13
N SER A 114 13.32 12.95 -9.32
CA SER A 114 12.63 14.23 -9.14
C SER A 114 12.48 14.67 -7.66
N ALA A 115 12.32 15.98 -7.49
CA ALA A 115 12.35 16.67 -6.22
C ALA A 115 11.03 16.56 -5.42
N PHE A 116 10.70 15.39 -4.88
CA PHE A 116 9.95 15.41 -3.62
C PHE A 116 10.82 16.12 -2.58
N ALA A 117 10.28 17.18 -1.95
CA ALA A 117 10.94 17.85 -0.85
C ALA A 117 11.17 16.84 0.29
N SER A 118 12.30 16.97 1.00
CA SER A 118 12.61 16.08 2.12
C SER A 118 11.45 16.05 3.12
N ALA A 119 11.02 14.84 3.50
CA ALA A 119 9.98 14.64 4.51
C ALA A 119 10.49 14.93 5.95
N ALA A 120 11.80 15.15 6.11
CA ALA A 120 12.41 15.29 7.43
C ALA A 120 11.73 16.41 8.24
N ARG A 121 11.18 16.02 9.41
CA ARG A 121 10.62 16.91 10.45
C ARG A 121 9.35 17.69 10.07
N ARG A 122 8.60 17.25 9.05
CA ARG A 122 7.30 17.84 8.69
C ARG A 122 6.14 16.97 9.20
N PRO A 123 4.96 17.55 9.50
CA PRO A 123 3.77 16.75 9.79
C PRO A 123 3.46 15.80 8.62
N LEU A 124 3.16 14.54 8.92
CA LEU A 124 2.96 13.50 7.92
C LEU A 124 1.81 13.84 6.95
N ALA A 125 0.74 14.47 7.45
CA ALA A 125 -0.35 14.97 6.62
C ALA A 125 0.11 15.99 5.56
N THR A 126 1.05 16.88 5.91
CA THR A 126 1.60 17.86 4.96
C THR A 126 2.46 17.18 3.90
N VAL A 127 3.28 16.19 4.29
CA VAL A 127 4.11 15.43 3.35
C VAL A 127 3.22 14.66 2.35
N VAL A 128 2.16 14.02 2.84
CA VAL A 128 1.18 13.33 1.99
C VAL A 128 0.52 14.29 1.01
N ALA A 129 0.07 15.45 1.48
CA ALA A 129 -0.57 16.46 0.63
C ALA A 129 0.37 16.96 -0.49
N ASP A 130 1.62 17.26 -0.17
CA ASP A 130 2.61 17.72 -1.14
C ASP A 130 2.95 16.65 -2.18
N VAL A 131 3.14 15.40 -1.75
CA VAL A 131 3.40 14.27 -2.67
C VAL A 131 2.21 14.06 -3.59
N ALA A 132 0.99 14.05 -3.04
CA ALA A 132 -0.23 13.94 -3.84
C ALA A 132 -0.36 15.10 -4.84
N ALA A 133 -0.11 16.35 -4.41
CA ALA A 133 -0.17 17.53 -5.26
C ALA A 133 0.93 17.55 -6.34
N HIS A 134 2.10 16.94 -6.10
CA HIS A 134 3.16 16.82 -7.10
C HIS A 134 2.89 15.71 -8.13
N LEU A 135 2.19 14.65 -7.72
CA LEU A 135 1.83 13.53 -8.58
C LEU A 135 0.58 13.80 -9.41
N ALA A 136 -0.39 14.53 -8.86
CA ALA A 136 -1.67 14.81 -9.50
C ALA A 136 -1.56 15.56 -10.86
N PRO A 137 -0.66 16.56 -11.06
CA PRO A 137 -0.55 17.25 -12.33
C PRO A 137 0.53 16.59 -13.22
N ALA A 138 0.16 15.57 -14.01
CA ALA A 138 0.80 15.34 -15.32
C ALA A 138 0.11 14.29 -16.22
N THR A 139 -0.98 13.64 -15.83
CA THR A 139 -1.77 12.91 -16.83
C THR A 139 -2.58 13.94 -17.59
N SER A 140 -1.99 14.47 -18.66
CA SER A 140 -2.80 15.04 -19.74
C SER A 140 -3.90 14.02 -20.02
N ASP A 141 -5.14 14.48 -20.03
CA ASP A 141 -6.40 13.72 -20.16
C ASP A 141 -6.53 12.91 -21.47
N ARG A 142 -5.42 12.62 -22.16
CA ARG A 142 -5.38 12.21 -23.56
C ARG A 142 -5.16 10.72 -23.81
N ASP A 143 -4.63 9.95 -22.86
CA ASP A 143 -4.30 8.52 -23.10
C ASP A 143 -4.72 7.55 -21.98
N VAL A 144 -5.44 7.99 -20.93
CA VAL A 144 -5.99 7.05 -19.96
C VAL A 144 -7.25 6.41 -20.57
N PRO A 145 -7.31 5.07 -20.74
CA PRO A 145 -8.53 4.42 -21.20
C PRO A 145 -9.68 4.84 -20.29
N ALA A 146 -10.75 5.37 -20.87
CA ALA A 146 -11.91 5.78 -20.10
C ALA A 146 -12.40 4.58 -19.28
N GLN A 147 -12.34 4.70 -17.95
CA GLN A 147 -12.80 3.67 -17.04
C GLN A 147 -14.28 3.40 -17.32
N HIS A 148 -14.68 2.13 -17.33
CA HIS A 148 -16.03 1.74 -17.70
C HIS A 148 -16.95 2.20 -16.58
N SER A 149 -18.01 2.95 -16.90
CA SER A 149 -18.87 3.61 -15.90
C SER A 149 -19.45 2.65 -14.85
N SER A 150 -19.76 1.39 -15.22
CA SER A 150 -20.16 0.34 -14.27
C SER A 150 -19.07 -0.04 -13.27
N VAL A 151 -17.79 -0.06 -13.67
CA VAL A 151 -16.65 -0.32 -12.76
C VAL A 151 -16.46 0.88 -11.82
N ASP A 152 -16.53 2.11 -12.35
CA ASP A 152 -16.50 3.33 -11.52
C ASP A 152 -17.62 3.34 -10.49
N HIS A 153 -18.82 2.96 -10.91
CA HIS A 153 -19.96 2.85 -10.01
C HIS A 153 -19.72 1.78 -8.94
N ALA A 154 -19.18 0.62 -9.32
CA ALA A 154 -18.84 -0.43 -8.36
C ALA A 154 -17.80 0.04 -7.34
N LEU A 155 -16.73 0.72 -7.78
CA LEU A 155 -15.68 1.27 -6.91
C LEU A 155 -16.24 2.29 -5.90
N ARG A 156 -17.21 3.13 -6.30
CA ARG A 156 -17.90 4.03 -5.37
C ARG A 156 -18.76 3.31 -4.33
N LEU A 157 -19.35 2.17 -4.68
CA LEU A 157 -20.22 1.40 -3.78
C LEU A 157 -19.43 0.51 -2.82
N LEU A 158 -18.26 0.02 -3.24
CA LEU A 158 -17.50 -1.00 -2.53
C LEU A 158 -17.16 -0.64 -1.07
N PRO A 159 -16.70 0.59 -0.72
CA PRO A 159 -16.39 0.93 0.66
C PRO A 159 -17.58 0.71 1.62
N ALA A 160 -18.77 1.16 1.23
CA ALA A 160 -19.98 0.98 2.02
C ALA A 160 -20.43 -0.49 2.07
N LEU A 161 -20.33 -1.22 0.96
CA LEU A 161 -20.68 -2.64 0.90
C LEU A 161 -19.75 -3.50 1.76
N VAL A 162 -18.45 -3.19 1.77
CA VAL A 162 -17.45 -3.90 2.58
C VAL A 162 -17.72 -3.65 4.07
N ALA A 163 -18.00 -2.40 4.46
CA ALA A 163 -18.33 -2.06 5.84
C ALA A 163 -19.65 -2.70 6.31
N ALA A 164 -20.61 -2.90 5.41
CA ALA A 164 -21.89 -3.55 5.71
C ALA A 164 -21.80 -5.08 5.84
N GLY A 165 -20.70 -5.71 5.41
CA GLY A 165 -20.45 -7.15 5.61
C GLY A 165 -19.99 -7.92 4.36
N PRO A 166 -20.50 -9.16 4.13
CA PRO A 166 -20.09 -9.97 2.99
C PRO A 166 -20.46 -9.35 1.63
N VAL A 167 -19.45 -9.13 0.77
CA VAL A 167 -19.64 -8.60 -0.58
C VAL A 167 -19.92 -9.75 -1.56
N SER A 168 -21.05 -9.69 -2.25
CA SER A 168 -21.41 -10.62 -3.31
C SER A 168 -21.15 -9.99 -4.67
N GLY A 169 -20.20 -10.55 -5.42
CA GLY A 169 -19.87 -10.10 -6.77
C GLY A 169 -21.06 -10.20 -7.75
N THR A 170 -21.94 -11.20 -7.59
CA THR A 170 -23.15 -11.35 -8.41
C THR A 170 -24.17 -10.25 -8.13
N LYS A 171 -24.40 -9.89 -6.86
CA LYS A 171 -25.28 -8.78 -6.49
C LYS A 171 -24.72 -7.43 -6.96
N LEU A 172 -23.42 -7.21 -6.78
CA LEU A 172 -22.76 -5.99 -7.24
C LEU A 172 -22.83 -5.86 -8.77
N ALA A 173 -22.57 -6.93 -9.51
CA ALA A 173 -22.72 -6.96 -10.96
C ALA A 173 -24.13 -6.57 -11.40
N ALA A 174 -25.17 -7.15 -10.78
CA ALA A 174 -26.56 -6.82 -11.06
C ALA A 174 -26.87 -5.34 -10.75
N GLN A 175 -26.35 -4.81 -9.65
CA GLN A 175 -26.54 -3.41 -9.25
C GLN A 175 -25.90 -2.41 -10.23
N VAL A 176 -24.82 -2.80 -10.91
CA VAL A 176 -24.15 -1.96 -11.94
C VAL A 176 -24.56 -2.31 -13.38
N GLY A 177 -25.61 -3.12 -13.55
CA GLY A 177 -26.21 -3.43 -14.85
C GLY A 177 -25.42 -4.43 -15.70
N LEU A 178 -24.61 -5.29 -15.10
CA LEU A 178 -23.78 -6.28 -15.79
C LEU A 178 -24.08 -7.72 -15.35
N SER A 179 -23.80 -8.68 -16.24
CA SER A 179 -23.72 -10.07 -15.82
C SER A 179 -22.49 -10.30 -14.94
N ALA A 180 -22.55 -11.29 -14.05
CA ALA A 180 -21.45 -11.57 -13.12
C ALA A 180 -20.11 -11.89 -13.82
N SER A 181 -20.16 -12.63 -14.93
CA SER A 181 -18.98 -12.94 -15.75
C SER A 181 -18.38 -11.67 -16.37
N ARG A 182 -19.21 -10.85 -17.03
CA ARG A 182 -18.76 -9.60 -17.64
C ARG A 182 -18.21 -8.62 -16.62
N PHE A 183 -18.86 -8.49 -15.47
CA PHE A 183 -18.37 -7.65 -14.38
C PHE A 183 -17.02 -8.13 -13.85
N THR A 184 -16.84 -9.43 -13.59
CA THR A 184 -15.57 -9.97 -13.07
C THR A 184 -14.42 -9.72 -14.05
N HIS A 185 -14.67 -9.91 -15.34
CA HIS A 185 -13.68 -9.66 -16.39
C HIS A 185 -13.31 -8.16 -16.45
N LEU A 186 -14.32 -7.28 -16.62
CA LEU A 186 -14.10 -5.84 -16.71
C LEU A 186 -13.47 -5.25 -15.44
N PHE A 187 -13.88 -5.71 -14.25
CA PHE A 187 -13.31 -5.26 -12.99
C PHE A 187 -11.83 -5.61 -12.92
N THR A 188 -11.46 -6.86 -13.25
CA THR A 188 -10.06 -7.28 -13.21
C THR A 188 -9.22 -6.57 -14.26
N GLU A 189 -9.77 -6.36 -15.46
CA GLU A 189 -9.12 -5.63 -16.54
C GLU A 189 -8.83 -4.18 -16.16
N GLN A 190 -9.78 -3.50 -15.51
CA GLN A 190 -9.66 -2.06 -15.21
C GLN A 190 -9.00 -1.75 -13.87
N VAL A 191 -9.17 -2.61 -12.88
CA VAL A 191 -8.60 -2.44 -11.53
C VAL A 191 -7.25 -3.16 -11.40
N GLY A 192 -6.94 -4.09 -12.31
CA GLY A 192 -5.71 -4.90 -12.27
C GLY A 192 -5.80 -6.13 -11.38
N ILE A 193 -6.76 -6.18 -10.45
CA ILE A 193 -6.98 -7.32 -9.55
C ILE A 193 -8.42 -7.84 -9.52
N PRO A 194 -8.61 -9.13 -9.20
CA PRO A 194 -9.94 -9.67 -8.96
C PRO A 194 -10.66 -8.96 -7.80
N LEU A 195 -11.98 -8.78 -7.92
CA LEU A 195 -12.84 -8.18 -6.88
C LEU A 195 -12.56 -8.71 -5.47
N ARG A 196 -12.36 -10.02 -5.34
CA ARG A 196 -12.08 -10.65 -4.03
C ARG A 196 -10.81 -10.08 -3.38
N ARG A 197 -9.76 -9.83 -4.15
CA ARG A 197 -8.51 -9.24 -3.63
C ARG A 197 -8.73 -7.78 -3.23
N TYR A 198 -9.48 -7.03 -4.02
CA TYR A 198 -9.86 -5.65 -3.69
C TYR A 198 -10.67 -5.56 -2.39
N VAL A 199 -11.63 -6.48 -2.20
CA VAL A 199 -12.40 -6.58 -0.96
C VAL A 199 -11.49 -6.92 0.22
N LEU A 200 -10.54 -7.84 0.08
CA LEU A 200 -9.58 -8.15 1.15
C LEU A 200 -8.70 -6.93 1.50
N TRP A 201 -8.24 -6.18 0.51
CA TRP A 201 -7.51 -4.93 0.71
C TRP A 201 -8.34 -3.91 1.50
N SER A 202 -9.59 -3.70 1.09
CA SER A 202 -10.54 -2.81 1.78
C SER A 202 -10.78 -3.24 3.23
N ARG A 203 -10.94 -4.54 3.47
CA ARG A 203 -11.11 -5.09 4.83
C ARG A 203 -9.87 -4.91 5.68
N LEU A 204 -8.68 -5.07 5.10
CA LEU A 204 -7.44 -4.86 5.83
C LEU A 204 -7.33 -3.41 6.32
N ARG A 205 -7.73 -2.43 5.50
CA ARG A 205 -7.80 -1.02 5.91
C ARG A 205 -8.76 -0.82 7.10
N ILE A 206 -9.94 -1.44 7.07
CA ILE A 206 -10.89 -1.40 8.20
C ILE A 206 -10.27 -2.04 9.45
N ALA A 207 -9.61 -3.19 9.32
CA ALA A 207 -8.97 -3.86 10.44
C ALA A 207 -7.87 -2.98 11.07
N ILE A 208 -7.07 -2.29 10.25
CA ILE A 208 -6.07 -1.33 10.75
C ILE A 208 -6.78 -0.22 11.55
N THR A 209 -7.86 0.36 11.03
CA THR A 209 -8.65 1.38 11.76
C THR A 209 -9.18 0.86 13.10
N LEU A 210 -9.71 -0.37 13.15
CA LEU A 210 -10.24 -0.96 14.37
C LEU A 210 -9.15 -1.21 15.42
N VAL A 211 -8.01 -1.76 15.01
CA VAL A 211 -6.84 -1.91 15.89
C VAL A 211 -6.38 -0.56 16.44
N GLN A 212 -6.41 0.50 15.62
CA GLN A 212 -6.11 1.86 16.11
C GLN A 212 -7.18 2.42 17.04
N GLY A 213 -8.43 2.02 16.87
CA GLY A 213 -9.53 2.33 17.78
C GLY A 213 -9.42 1.64 19.15
N GLY A 214 -8.44 0.75 19.33
CA GLY A 214 -8.19 0.03 20.58
C GLY A 214 -8.68 -1.41 20.59
N ASP A 215 -9.26 -1.90 19.48
CA ASP A 215 -9.65 -3.31 19.38
C ASP A 215 -8.42 -4.21 19.40
N ASP A 216 -8.55 -5.38 20.05
CA ASP A 216 -7.58 -6.44 19.88
C ASP A 216 -7.66 -7.05 18.46
N LEU A 217 -6.69 -7.89 18.09
CA LEU A 217 -6.65 -8.48 16.75
C LEU A 217 -7.87 -9.37 16.44
N THR A 218 -8.54 -9.91 17.45
CA THR A 218 -9.72 -10.76 17.27
C THR A 218 -10.94 -9.89 17.00
N GLY A 219 -11.16 -8.84 17.80
CA GLY A 219 -12.20 -7.85 17.59
C GLY A 219 -12.06 -7.16 16.22
N ALA A 220 -10.86 -6.68 15.90
CA ALA A 220 -10.58 -6.05 14.63
C ALA A 220 -10.77 -6.99 13.43
N ALA A 221 -10.38 -8.27 13.55
CA ALA A 221 -10.64 -9.25 12.51
C ALA A 221 -12.14 -9.42 12.25
N HIS A 222 -12.94 -9.61 13.30
CA HIS A 222 -14.39 -9.78 13.16
C HIS A 222 -15.07 -8.50 12.66
N GLY A 223 -14.73 -7.33 13.21
CA GLY A 223 -15.29 -6.04 12.79
C GLY A 223 -14.95 -5.69 11.34
N ALA A 224 -13.80 -6.12 10.83
CA ALA A 224 -13.42 -5.97 9.43
C ALA A 224 -13.93 -7.10 8.51
N GLY A 225 -14.62 -8.10 9.05
CA GLY A 225 -15.20 -9.22 8.29
C GLY A 225 -14.21 -10.32 7.89
N PHE A 226 -13.05 -10.42 8.55
CA PHE A 226 -12.18 -11.60 8.49
C PHE A 226 -12.80 -12.77 9.27
N ALA A 227 -12.36 -13.98 8.94
CA ALA A 227 -12.84 -15.20 9.60
C ALA A 227 -12.35 -15.28 11.06
N ASP A 228 -11.09 -14.91 11.29
CA ASP A 228 -10.41 -14.93 12.58
C ASP A 228 -9.14 -14.05 12.51
N SER A 229 -8.47 -13.87 13.65
CA SER A 229 -7.22 -13.11 13.76
C SER A 229 -6.04 -13.76 13.02
N ALA A 230 -6.07 -15.08 12.80
CA ALA A 230 -5.05 -15.79 12.03
C ALA A 230 -5.17 -15.47 10.53
N HIS A 231 -6.38 -15.35 10.00
CA HIS A 231 -6.67 -14.92 8.64
C HIS A 231 -6.24 -13.46 8.45
N LEU A 232 -6.61 -12.55 9.35
CA LEU A 232 -6.12 -11.16 9.33
C LEU A 232 -4.59 -11.10 9.30
N THR A 233 -3.94 -11.88 10.16
CA THR A 233 -2.47 -11.92 10.25
C THR A 233 -1.82 -12.44 8.96
N ARG A 234 -2.35 -13.52 8.36
CA ARG A 234 -1.86 -14.03 7.07
C ARG A 234 -2.02 -13.00 5.97
N THR A 235 -3.20 -12.39 5.84
CA THR A 235 -3.46 -11.36 4.83
C THR A 235 -2.56 -10.14 5.01
N THR A 236 -2.28 -9.72 6.25
CA THR A 236 -1.37 -8.59 6.51
C THR A 236 0.06 -8.92 6.09
N ARG A 237 0.54 -10.15 6.35
CA ARG A 237 1.86 -10.60 5.89
C ARG A 237 1.93 -10.67 4.36
N GLU A 238 0.92 -11.24 3.72
CA GLU A 238 0.83 -11.32 2.26
C GLU A 238 0.81 -9.94 1.60
N MET A 239 0.18 -8.95 2.24
CA MET A 239 0.02 -7.60 1.69
C MET A 239 1.15 -6.64 2.07
N PHE A 240 1.71 -6.69 3.28
CA PHE A 240 2.72 -5.71 3.74
C PHE A 240 4.09 -6.33 4.08
N GLY A 241 4.21 -7.66 3.99
CA GLY A 241 5.44 -8.36 4.38
C GLY A 241 5.73 -8.28 5.87
N LEU A 242 4.73 -7.89 6.67
CA LEU A 242 4.83 -7.66 8.11
C LEU A 242 3.58 -8.20 8.83
N PRO A 243 3.71 -8.70 10.07
CA PRO A 243 2.55 -9.02 10.88
C PRO A 243 1.87 -7.74 11.43
N PRO A 244 0.56 -7.80 11.77
CA PRO A 244 -0.18 -6.65 12.31
C PRO A 244 0.46 -6.02 13.55
N SER A 245 1.16 -6.81 14.37
CA SER A 245 1.79 -6.34 15.60
C SER A 245 2.92 -5.33 15.38
N VAL A 246 3.59 -5.37 14.23
CA VAL A 246 4.63 -4.39 13.87
C VAL A 246 4.00 -3.05 13.51
N LEU A 247 2.80 -3.07 12.93
CA LEU A 247 2.03 -1.87 12.60
C LEU A 247 1.44 -1.20 13.86
N SER A 248 1.33 -1.89 15.00
CA SER A 248 0.70 -1.36 16.22
C SER A 248 1.64 -1.07 17.39
N ARG A 249 2.68 -1.87 17.65
CA ARG A 249 3.49 -1.76 18.89
C ARG A 249 4.58 -0.68 18.88
N HIS A 250 4.93 -0.16 17.70
CA HIS A 250 6.05 0.75 17.52
C HIS A 250 5.72 1.98 16.66
N VAL A 251 4.42 2.22 16.45
CA VAL A 251 3.92 3.27 15.56
C VAL A 251 2.91 4.12 16.32
N SER A 252 3.16 5.42 16.48
CA SER A 252 2.16 6.37 16.97
C SER A 252 1.24 6.80 15.83
N TRP A 253 -0.06 6.92 16.04
CA TRP A 253 -0.99 7.23 14.96
C TRP A 253 -1.53 8.65 15.07
N ASP A 254 -1.44 9.40 13.96
CA ASP A 254 -2.10 10.69 13.79
C ASP A 254 -3.50 10.44 13.22
N LEU A 255 -4.46 10.22 14.12
CA LEU A 255 -5.86 10.03 13.77
C LEU A 255 -6.51 11.40 13.55
N ASP A 256 -7.33 11.53 12.52
CA ASP A 256 -8.06 12.78 12.27
C ASP A 256 -8.89 13.12 13.51
N PRO A 257 -8.71 14.30 14.13
CA PRO A 257 -9.48 14.68 15.30
C PRO A 257 -10.89 15.16 14.91
N SER A 258 -11.59 14.43 14.03
CA SER A 258 -13.03 14.55 13.77
C SER A 258 -13.41 13.75 12.51
N SER A 259 -14.14 12.66 12.69
CA SER A 259 -15.20 12.20 11.78
C SER A 259 -16.28 11.52 12.62
#